data_AF-A0AAE7HYQ8-F1
#
_entry.id   AF-A0AAE7HYQ8-F1
#
_cell.length_a   1.000
_cell.length_b   1.000
_cell.length_c   1.000
_cell.angle_alpha   90.00
_cell.angle_beta   90.00
_cell.angle_gamma   90.00
#
_symmetry.space_group_name_H-M   'P 1'
#
loop_
_entity.id
_entity.type
_entity.pdbx_description
1 polymer ?
#
loop_
_entity_poly.entity_id
_entity_poly.type
_entity_poly.pdbx_seq_one_letter_code
_entity_poly.pdbx_strand_id
1 'polypeptide(L)'
;MKPTYEELAVQLANAESKCRELTAENAGLKNPENWLSQSDYGYEASEVATQNGATEDESLRAGMIAIIDRICTPATDAFLAEVRAQGVDVAISELNQLAERSEKEAPIAAEHHRSAALYLQLFAAQLRQEAAQ
;
A
#
# COMPACT_ATOMS: atom_id res chain seq x y z
N MET A 1 -13.49 -10.77 22.34
CA MET A 1 -12.50 -10.92 23.43
C MET A 1 -11.67 -9.64 23.47
N LYS A 2 -11.30 -9.11 24.65
CA LYS A 2 -10.37 -7.96 24.69
C LYS A 2 -8.95 -8.48 24.39
N PRO A 3 -8.15 -7.76 23.59
CA PRO A 3 -6.79 -8.18 23.29
C PRO A 3 -5.95 -8.27 24.57
N THR A 4 -5.04 -9.24 24.61
CA THR A 4 -4.11 -9.43 25.70
C THR A 4 -3.02 -8.35 25.69
N TYR A 5 -2.32 -8.19 26.80
CA TYR A 5 -1.19 -7.25 26.88
C TYR A 5 -0.09 -7.60 25.86
N GLU A 6 0.15 -8.88 25.63
CA GLU A 6 1.12 -9.39 24.65
C GLU A 6 0.70 -9.04 23.22
N GLU A 7 -0.58 -9.22 22.88
CA GLU A 7 -1.12 -8.83 21.57
C GLU A 7 -1.01 -7.33 21.32
N LEU A 8 -1.29 -6.51 22.34
CA LEU A 8 -1.14 -5.05 22.24
C LEU A 8 0.32 -4.62 22.06
N ALA A 9 1.26 -5.27 22.77
CA ALA A 9 2.68 -4.99 22.64
C ALA A 9 3.20 -5.33 21.22
N VAL A 10 2.75 -6.45 20.65
CA VAL A 10 3.09 -6.84 19.28
C VAL A 10 2.52 -5.84 18.26
N GLN A 11 1.26 -5.41 18.43
CA GLN A 11 0.65 -4.41 17.56
C GLN A 11 1.41 -3.09 17.59
N LEU A 12 1.81 -2.63 18.79
CA LEU A 12 2.59 -1.40 18.94
C LEU A 12 3.96 -1.52 18.24
N ALA A 13 4.69 -2.60 18.48
CA ALA A 13 5.99 -2.82 17.84
C ALA A 13 5.89 -2.85 16.31
N ASN A 14 4.85 -3.47 15.77
CA ASN A 14 4.57 -3.50 14.33
C ASN A 14 4.26 -2.10 13.77
N ALA A 15 3.43 -1.31 14.47
CA ALA A 15 3.12 0.06 14.06
C ALA A 15 4.37 0.94 14.09
N GLU A 16 5.19 0.85 15.13
CA GLU A 16 6.44 1.59 15.21
C GLU A 16 7.44 1.20 14.11
N SER A 17 7.51 -0.08 13.73
CA SER A 17 8.35 -0.52 12.60
C SER A 17 7.93 0.14 11.30
N LYS A 18 6.63 0.10 10.99
CA LYS A 18 6.07 0.74 9.79
C LYS A 18 6.32 2.26 9.79
N CYS A 19 6.20 2.92 10.93
CA CYS A 19 6.55 4.34 11.05
C CYS A 19 8.03 4.62 10.78
N ARG A 20 8.94 3.77 11.26
CA ARG A 20 10.38 3.91 10.97
C ARG A 20 10.68 3.75 9.49
N GLU A 21 10.08 2.76 8.84
CA GLU A 21 10.22 2.51 7.39
C GLU A 21 9.73 3.70 6.56
N LEU A 22 8.53 4.22 6.84
CA LEU A 22 8.00 5.42 6.18
C LEU A 22 8.88 6.66 6.43
N THR A 23 9.47 6.79 7.62
CA THR A 23 10.37 7.90 7.93
C THR A 23 11.66 7.82 7.11
N ALA A 24 12.23 6.62 7.01
CA ALA A 24 13.45 6.38 6.22
C ALA A 24 13.20 6.64 4.72
N GLU A 25 12.08 6.16 4.18
CA GLU A 25 11.67 6.41 2.80
C GLU A 25 11.49 7.91 2.53
N ASN A 26 10.77 8.62 3.40
CA ASN A 26 10.57 10.07 3.27
C ASN A 26 11.88 10.87 3.31
N ALA A 27 12.86 10.44 4.12
CA ALA A 27 14.19 11.03 4.11
C ALA A 27 14.91 10.79 2.78
N GLY A 28 14.77 9.58 2.20
CA GLY A 28 15.33 9.22 0.90
C GLY A 28 14.73 10.00 -0.28
N LEU A 29 13.44 10.33 -0.24
CA LEU A 29 12.78 11.13 -1.28
C LEU A 29 13.38 12.54 -1.43
N LYS A 30 13.92 13.10 -0.35
CA LYS A 30 14.57 14.43 -0.34
C LYS A 30 16.08 14.37 -0.51
N ASN A 31 16.66 13.18 -0.73
CA ASN A 31 18.09 13.00 -0.88
C ASN A 31 18.54 13.27 -2.33
N PRO A 32 19.41 14.27 -2.59
CA PRO A 32 19.94 14.53 -3.93
C PRO A 32 20.66 13.33 -4.55
N GLU A 33 21.30 12.47 -3.76
CA GLU A 33 21.97 11.26 -4.27
C GLU A 33 20.96 10.29 -4.89
N ASN A 34 19.77 10.18 -4.30
CA ASN A 34 18.69 9.35 -4.83
C ASN A 34 18.21 9.88 -6.20
N TRP A 35 18.06 11.20 -6.31
CA TRP A 35 17.68 11.86 -7.57
C TRP A 35 18.75 11.71 -8.65
N LEU A 36 20.02 11.93 -8.28
CA LEU A 36 21.16 11.80 -9.20
C LEU A 36 21.33 10.37 -9.71
N SER A 37 20.98 9.35 -8.90
CA SER A 37 21.02 7.95 -9.36
C SER A 37 20.08 7.65 -10.53
N GLN A 38 19.06 8.50 -10.76
CA GLN A 38 18.08 8.36 -11.84
C GLN A 38 18.33 9.34 -12.99
N SER A 39 19.47 10.04 -13.01
CA SER A 39 19.73 11.12 -13.97
C SER A 39 19.65 10.68 -15.43
N ASP A 40 20.02 9.44 -15.74
CA ASP A 40 20.01 8.91 -17.11
C ASP A 40 18.61 8.96 -17.72
N TYR A 41 17.57 8.57 -16.96
CA TYR A 41 16.17 8.69 -17.37
C TYR A 41 15.76 10.14 -17.58
N GLY A 42 16.27 11.05 -16.74
CA GLY A 42 16.03 12.48 -16.87
C GLY A 42 16.66 13.07 -18.14
N TYR A 43 17.90 12.69 -18.45
CA TYR A 43 18.58 13.10 -19.68
C TYR A 43 17.87 12.59 -20.92
N GLU A 44 17.50 11.30 -20.96
CA GLU A 44 16.76 10.70 -22.07
C GLU A 44 15.41 11.41 -22.30
N ALA A 45 14.63 11.63 -21.25
CA ALA A 45 13.33 12.30 -21.37
C ALA A 45 13.46 13.76 -21.81
N SER A 46 14.46 14.48 -21.31
CA SER A 46 14.77 15.85 -21.72
C SER A 46 15.17 15.92 -23.19
N GLU A 47 16.03 14.99 -23.64
CA GLU A 47 16.49 14.95 -25.04
C GLU A 47 15.32 14.67 -25.99
N VAL A 48 14.49 13.68 -25.67
CA VAL A 48 13.28 13.35 -26.46
C VAL A 48 12.33 14.55 -26.53
N ALA A 49 12.12 15.27 -25.43
CA ALA A 49 11.29 16.48 -25.43
C ALA A 49 11.88 17.56 -26.36
N THR A 50 13.19 17.81 -26.29
CA THR A 50 13.86 18.79 -27.16
C THR A 50 13.75 18.41 -28.64
N GLN A 51 13.95 17.13 -28.98
CA GLN A 51 13.82 16.62 -30.34
C GLN A 51 12.39 16.78 -30.88
N ASN A 52 11.39 16.76 -29.99
CA ASN A 52 9.98 16.99 -30.32
C ASN A 52 9.59 18.49 -30.33
N GLY A 53 10.56 19.40 -30.25
CA GLY A 53 10.33 20.84 -30.34
C GLY A 53 9.87 21.50 -29.03
N ALA A 54 10.06 20.83 -27.89
CA ALA A 54 9.83 21.44 -26.59
C ALA A 54 10.83 22.58 -26.33
N THR A 55 10.38 23.59 -25.61
CA THR A 55 11.25 24.64 -25.07
C THR A 55 12.23 24.07 -24.03
N GLU A 56 13.28 24.82 -23.71
CA GLU A 56 14.27 24.41 -22.71
C GLU A 56 13.62 24.10 -21.35
N ASP A 57 12.68 24.94 -20.90
CA ASP A 57 11.94 24.74 -19.66
C ASP A 57 11.07 23.46 -19.70
N GLU A 58 10.43 23.18 -20.84
CA GLU A 58 9.61 21.98 -21.00
C GLU A 58 10.46 20.71 -21.02
N SER A 59 11.62 20.73 -21.68
CA SER A 59 12.57 19.62 -21.68
C SER A 59 13.14 19.36 -20.29
N LEU A 60 13.53 20.41 -19.56
CA LEU A 60 13.97 20.29 -18.17
C LEU A 60 12.88 19.67 -17.30
N ARG A 61 11.63 20.15 -17.46
CA ARG A 61 10.48 19.60 -16.72
C ARG A 61 10.23 18.14 -17.06
N ALA A 62 10.37 17.73 -18.33
CA ALA A 62 10.24 16.34 -18.75
C ALA A 62 11.31 15.45 -18.08
N GLY A 63 12.57 15.92 -18.04
CA GLY A 63 13.65 15.21 -17.34
C GLY A 63 13.40 15.07 -15.84
N MET A 64 12.94 16.13 -15.17
CA MET A 64 12.60 16.09 -13.75
C MET A 64 11.47 15.11 -13.44
N ILE A 65 10.42 15.09 -14.27
CA ILE A 65 9.30 14.14 -14.11
C ILE A 65 9.79 12.71 -14.27
N ALA A 66 10.63 12.43 -15.27
CA ALA A 66 11.16 11.09 -15.49
C ALA A 66 12.01 10.59 -14.31
N ILE A 67 12.78 11.47 -13.65
CA ILE A 67 13.51 11.13 -12.42
C ILE A 67 12.54 10.79 -11.28
N ILE A 68 11.52 11.64 -11.07
CA ILE A 68 10.54 11.44 -9.99
C ILE A 68 9.77 10.14 -10.18
N ASP A 69 9.32 9.83 -11.39
CA ASP A 69 8.57 8.62 -11.72
C ASP A 69 9.38 7.33 -11.51
N ARG A 70 10.71 7.42 -11.45
CA ARG A 70 11.61 6.29 -11.19
C ARG A 70 11.89 6.03 -9.73
N ILE A 71 11.64 7.01 -8.86
CA ILE A 71 11.85 6.86 -7.42
C ILE A 71 10.63 6.14 -6.83
N CYS A 72 10.79 4.87 -6.48
CA CYS A 72 9.74 4.06 -5.86
C CYS A 72 9.51 4.42 -4.38
N THR A 73 8.31 4.12 -3.88
CA THR A 73 7.91 4.29 -2.47
C THR A 73 7.33 3.00 -1.86
N PRO A 74 8.14 1.92 -1.78
CA PRO A 74 7.66 0.60 -1.33
C PRO A 74 7.08 0.59 0.10
N ALA A 75 7.63 1.38 1.02
CA ALA A 75 7.09 1.47 2.38
C ALA A 75 5.71 2.13 2.39
N THR A 76 5.50 3.16 1.56
CA THR A 76 4.19 3.78 1.35
C THR A 76 3.21 2.78 0.70
N ASP A 77 3.64 2.03 -0.30
CA ASP A 77 2.80 1.02 -0.96
C ASP A 77 2.38 -0.09 0.02
N ALA A 78 3.31 -0.57 0.84
CA ALA A 78 3.06 -1.52 1.92
C ALA A 78 2.07 -0.99 2.96
N PHE A 79 2.22 0.28 3.35
CA PHE A 79 1.29 0.93 4.26
C PHE A 79 -0.12 1.01 3.66
N LEU A 80 -0.26 1.45 2.41
CA LEU A 80 -1.55 1.57 1.74
C LEU A 80 -2.23 0.21 1.54
N ALA A 81 -1.46 -0.83 1.26
CA ALA A 81 -1.98 -2.18 1.13
C ALA A 81 -2.52 -2.72 2.47
N GLU A 82 -1.81 -2.47 3.57
CA GLU A 82 -2.32 -2.79 4.91
C GLU A 82 -3.61 -2.02 5.21
N VAL A 83 -3.68 -0.72 4.90
CA VAL A 83 -4.91 0.08 5.12
C VAL A 83 -6.08 -0.48 4.32
N ARG A 84 -5.85 -0.88 3.06
CA ARG A 84 -6.88 -1.56 2.25
C ARG A 84 -7.31 -2.89 2.89
N ALA A 85 -6.36 -3.70 3.35
CA ALA A 85 -6.65 -4.98 4.01
C ALA A 85 -7.44 -4.81 5.32
N GLN A 86 -7.14 -3.77 6.12
CA GLN A 86 -7.91 -3.43 7.33
C GLN A 86 -9.36 -3.05 7.01
N GLY A 87 -9.60 -2.35 5.88
CA GLY A 87 -10.96 -2.12 5.40
C GLY A 87 -11.71 -3.41 5.10
N VAL A 88 -11.02 -4.42 4.54
CA VAL A 88 -11.59 -5.75 4.31
C VAL A 88 -11.83 -6.50 5.62
N ASP A 89 -10.94 -6.37 6.60
CA ASP A 89 -11.10 -6.97 7.94
C ASP A 89 -12.37 -6.49 8.65
N VAL A 90 -12.76 -5.22 8.47
CA VAL A 90 -14.04 -4.70 8.97
C VAL A 90 -15.23 -5.41 8.30
N ALA A 91 -15.19 -5.58 6.98
CA ALA A 91 -16.25 -6.30 6.25
C ALA A 91 -16.35 -7.78 6.67
N ILE A 92 -15.21 -8.45 6.91
CA ILE A 92 -15.16 -9.81 7.45
C ILE A 92 -15.85 -9.88 8.82
N SER A 93 -15.57 -8.92 9.71
CA SER A 93 -16.22 -8.84 11.02
C SER A 93 -17.73 -8.72 10.91
N GLU A 94 -18.24 -7.85 10.03
CA GLU A 94 -19.69 -7.68 9.80
C GLU A 94 -20.33 -8.96 9.26
N LEU A 95 -19.70 -9.64 8.30
CA LEU A 95 -20.20 -10.90 7.76
C LEU A 95 -20.26 -12.01 8.82
N ASN A 96 -19.26 -12.10 9.68
CA ASN A 96 -19.28 -13.07 10.78
C ASN A 96 -20.41 -12.77 11.78
N GLN A 97 -20.64 -11.50 12.10
CA GLN A 97 -21.78 -11.12 12.95
C GLN A 97 -23.12 -11.43 12.30
N LEU A 98 -23.27 -11.20 10.99
CA LEU A 98 -24.49 -11.57 10.26
C LEU A 98 -24.69 -13.08 10.25
N ALA A 99 -23.63 -13.87 10.05
CA ALA A 99 -23.69 -15.32 10.12
C ALA A 99 -24.18 -15.81 11.48
N GLU A 100 -23.65 -15.25 12.58
CA GLU A 100 -24.09 -15.58 13.94
C GLU A 100 -25.57 -15.24 14.18
N ARG A 101 -26.03 -14.07 13.71
CA ARG A 101 -27.44 -13.66 13.86
C ARG A 101 -28.39 -14.55 13.06
N SER A 102 -27.98 -14.97 11.86
CA SER A 102 -28.81 -15.78 10.95
C SER A 102 -28.78 -17.28 11.26
N GLU A 103 -27.92 -17.75 12.15
CA GLU A 103 -27.62 -19.17 12.34
C GLU A 103 -28.85 -20.05 12.60
N LYS A 104 -29.81 -19.54 13.39
CA LYS A 104 -31.02 -20.30 13.77
C LYS A 104 -32.17 -20.12 12.79
N GLU A 105 -32.35 -18.90 12.29
CA GLU A 105 -33.54 -18.52 11.51
C GLU A 105 -33.34 -18.72 10.00
N ALA A 106 -32.10 -18.66 9.52
CA ALA A 106 -31.74 -18.78 8.12
C ALA A 106 -30.36 -19.45 7.95
N PRO A 107 -30.23 -20.76 8.24
CA PRO A 107 -28.95 -21.46 8.28
C PRO A 107 -28.19 -21.40 6.94
N ILE A 108 -28.90 -21.48 5.82
CA ILE A 108 -28.30 -21.35 4.48
C ILE A 108 -27.69 -19.95 4.27
N ALA A 109 -28.39 -18.89 4.71
CA ALA A 109 -27.86 -17.53 4.62
C ALA A 109 -26.64 -17.34 5.54
N ALA A 110 -26.67 -17.93 6.74
CA ALA A 110 -25.52 -17.92 7.65
C ALA A 110 -24.28 -18.60 7.04
N GLU A 111 -24.44 -19.72 6.33
CA GLU A 111 -23.35 -20.36 5.58
C GLU A 111 -22.81 -19.47 4.46
N HIS A 112 -23.67 -18.78 3.71
CA HIS A 112 -23.24 -17.83 2.68
C HIS A 112 -22.42 -16.67 3.27
N HIS A 113 -22.82 -16.12 4.42
CA HIS A 113 -22.06 -15.09 5.11
C HIS A 113 -20.67 -15.58 5.56
N ARG A 114 -20.58 -16.79 6.10
CA ARG A 114 -19.29 -17.42 6.47
C ARG A 114 -18.40 -17.65 5.26
N SER A 115 -18.97 -18.16 4.17
CA SER A 115 -18.25 -18.39 2.92
C SER A 115 -17.69 -17.09 2.34
N ALA A 116 -18.49 -16.02 2.35
CA ALA A 116 -18.04 -14.70 1.94
C ALA A 116 -16.92 -14.15 2.85
N ALA A 117 -17.02 -14.34 4.16
CA ALA A 117 -15.98 -13.95 5.11
C ALA A 117 -14.65 -14.67 4.84
N LEU A 118 -14.68 -15.99 4.54
CA LEU A 118 -13.50 -16.77 4.18
C LEU A 118 -12.85 -16.28 2.88
N TYR A 119 -13.66 -15.95 1.86
CA TYR A 119 -13.14 -15.38 0.62
C TYR A 119 -12.44 -14.03 0.87
N LEU A 120 -13.07 -13.16 1.65
CA LEU A 120 -12.48 -11.86 1.98
C LEU A 120 -11.22 -11.99 2.83
N GLN A 121 -11.09 -13.01 3.68
CA GLN A 121 -9.85 -13.28 4.41
C GLN A 121 -8.69 -13.58 3.45
N LEU A 122 -8.93 -14.38 2.41
CA LEU A 122 -7.93 -14.64 1.37
C LEU A 122 -7.58 -13.36 0.61
N PHE A 123 -8.58 -12.54 0.28
CA PHE A 123 -8.35 -11.27 -0.41
C PHE A 123 -7.54 -10.26 0.44
N ALA A 124 -7.85 -10.14 1.74
CA ALA A 124 -7.10 -9.30 2.67
C ALA A 124 -5.63 -9.78 2.80
N ALA A 125 -5.41 -11.10 2.81
CA ALA A 125 -4.06 -11.66 2.81
C ALA A 125 -3.30 -11.37 1.50
N GLN A 126 -3.98 -11.46 0.35
CA GLN A 126 -3.40 -11.11 -0.95
C GLN A 126 -2.98 -9.63 -1.01
N LEU A 127 -3.85 -8.71 -0.56
CA LEU A 127 -3.51 -7.28 -0.49
C LEU A 127 -2.22 -7.05 0.29
N ARG A 128 -2.04 -7.74 1.42
CA ARG A 128 -0.82 -7.64 2.24
C ARG A 128 0.43 -8.22 1.56
N GLN A 129 0.28 -9.20 0.67
CA GLN A 129 1.40 -9.82 -0.05
C GLN A 129 1.85 -9.02 -1.27
N GLU A 130 0.92 -8.44 -2.04
CA GLU A 130 1.23 -7.65 -3.23
C GLU A 130 2.08 -6.41 -2.91
N ALA A 131 2.04 -5.96 -1.66
CA ALA A 131 2.82 -4.85 -1.14
C ALA A 131 4.31 -5.15 -0.86
N ALA A 132 4.71 -6.43 -0.93
CA ALA A 132 6.07 -6.88 -0.66
C ALA A 132 6.91 -7.12 -1.94
N GLN A 133 6.37 -6.81 -3.11
CA GLN A 133 7.03 -6.91 -4.42
C GLN A 133 7.43 -5.52 -4.95
#